data_AF-A0A4J1ZRH7-F1
#
_entry.id   AF-A0A4J1ZRH7-F1
#
_cell.length_a   1.000
_cell.length_b   1.000
_cell.length_c   1.000
_cell.angle_alpha   90.00
_cell.angle_beta   90.00
_cell.angle_gamma   90.00
#
_symmetry.space_group_name_H-M   'P 1'
#
loop_
_entity.id
_entity.type
_entity.pdbx_description
1 polymer ?
#
loop_
_entity_poly.entity_id
_entity_poly.type
_entity_poly.pdbx_seq_one_letter_code
_entity_poly.pdbx_strand_id
1 'polypeptide(L)'
;MSRVRVQIMNQFHRKSHEYKAIKRYWKLIQQDSRKLSDKHFYRPTFRMHLTNKEILNKLLSYSEDLKHHYQLYQLLLFHFQNKEPEKFFGLIEDNLKQVHPIFQTVFKTFLKDKEKIVNALQLHYSNAKLEATNNLIKLIKRNAFGFQNFENFKKTDFHRSEHQKRKDEICPFSSLAFLQPTTVDKEPNKMKFSQSQSFISNF
;
A
#
# COMPACT_ATOMS: atom_id res chain seq x y z
N MET A 1 -10.27 10.69 -2.44
CA MET A 1 -11.09 9.91 -1.48
C MET A 1 -10.84 10.19 0.00
N SER A 2 -9.61 10.21 0.50
CA SER A 2 -9.36 10.37 1.94
C SER A 2 -9.97 11.65 2.56
N ARG A 3 -9.78 12.83 1.92
CA ARG A 3 -10.29 14.12 2.43
C ARG A 3 -11.83 14.17 2.48
N VAL A 4 -12.51 13.77 1.40
CA VAL A 4 -13.98 13.77 1.34
C VAL A 4 -14.57 12.80 2.37
N ARG A 5 -14.02 11.60 2.50
CA ARG A 5 -14.41 10.66 3.57
C ARG A 5 -14.27 11.29 4.96
N VAL A 6 -13.19 12.02 5.24
CA VAL A 6 -12.99 12.69 6.54
C VAL A 6 -14.03 13.78 6.76
N GLN A 7 -14.35 14.58 5.74
CA GLN A 7 -15.39 15.61 5.83
C GLN A 7 -16.74 14.98 6.17
N ILE A 8 -17.16 13.95 5.44
CA ILE A 8 -18.41 13.21 5.68
C ILE A 8 -18.39 12.56 7.06
N MET A 9 -17.29 11.89 7.43
CA MET A 9 -17.13 11.27 8.75
C MET A 9 -17.32 12.29 9.88
N ASN A 10 -16.80 13.52 9.72
CA ASN A 10 -16.90 14.56 10.74
C ASN A 10 -18.30 15.21 10.86
N GLN A 11 -19.23 14.94 9.93
CA GLN A 11 -20.63 15.33 10.07
C GLN A 11 -21.35 14.49 11.15
N PHE A 12 -20.87 13.27 11.40
CA PHE A 12 -21.42 12.41 12.44
C PHE A 12 -20.84 12.74 13.82
N HIS A 13 -21.65 12.54 14.86
CA HIS A 13 -21.18 12.69 16.23
C HIS A 13 -20.04 11.70 16.54
N ARG A 14 -18.97 12.13 17.23
CA ARG A 14 -17.77 11.31 17.47
C ARG A 14 -18.01 10.00 18.20
N LYS A 15 -19.07 9.91 19.01
CA LYS A 15 -19.44 8.69 19.75
C LYS A 15 -20.38 7.76 18.95
N SER A 16 -20.93 8.22 17.83
CA SER A 16 -21.86 7.48 16.97
C SER A 16 -21.23 6.22 16.39
N HIS A 17 -22.08 5.29 15.98
CA HIS A 17 -21.65 4.03 15.37
C HIS A 17 -21.02 4.28 13.99
N GLU A 18 -21.66 5.15 13.20
CA GLU A 18 -21.33 5.57 11.85
C GLU A 18 -19.92 6.19 11.81
N TYR A 19 -19.64 7.15 12.72
CA TYR A 19 -18.31 7.75 12.84
C TYR A 19 -17.24 6.68 13.08
N LYS A 20 -17.47 5.78 14.04
CA LYS A 20 -16.51 4.71 14.41
C LYS A 20 -16.32 3.71 13.26
N ALA A 21 -17.38 3.35 12.56
CA ALA A 21 -17.34 2.42 11.44
C ALA A 21 -16.56 3.02 10.25
N ILE A 22 -16.90 4.23 9.81
CA ILE A 22 -16.22 4.94 8.71
C ILE A 22 -14.74 5.21 9.07
N LYS A 23 -14.45 5.54 10.34
CA LYS A 23 -13.08 5.73 10.82
C LYS A 23 -12.28 4.44 10.83
N ARG A 24 -12.85 3.31 11.28
CA ARG A 24 -12.13 2.04 11.41
C ARG A 24 -11.88 1.38 10.06
N TYR A 25 -12.87 1.38 9.18
CA TYR A 25 -12.84 0.66 7.91
C TYR A 25 -12.50 1.54 6.71
N TRP A 26 -11.87 2.69 6.94
CA TRP A 26 -11.52 3.64 5.88
C TRP A 26 -10.71 3.05 4.73
N LYS A 27 -9.89 2.02 4.99
CA LYS A 27 -9.11 1.32 3.97
C LYS A 27 -10.00 0.59 2.96
N LEU A 28 -11.13 0.03 3.39
CA LEU A 28 -12.06 -0.68 2.50
C LEU A 28 -12.71 0.27 1.50
N ILE A 29 -12.96 1.53 1.88
CA ILE A 29 -13.51 2.56 1.00
C ILE A 29 -12.53 2.92 -0.13
N GLN A 30 -11.22 2.79 0.10
CA GLN A 30 -10.19 3.09 -0.90
C GLN A 30 -9.71 1.87 -1.69
N GLN A 31 -10.03 0.67 -1.22
CA GLN A 31 -9.62 -0.55 -1.86
C GLN A 31 -10.37 -0.74 -3.20
N ASP A 32 -9.68 -1.32 -4.17
CA ASP A 32 -10.29 -1.76 -5.42
C ASP A 32 -11.37 -2.81 -5.11
N SER A 33 -12.60 -2.53 -5.55
CA SER A 33 -13.76 -3.38 -5.33
C SER A 33 -13.54 -4.82 -5.79
N ARG A 34 -12.75 -5.03 -6.85
CA ARG A 34 -12.43 -6.36 -7.43
C ARG A 34 -11.50 -7.18 -6.56
N LYS A 35 -10.80 -6.54 -5.62
CA LYS A 35 -9.82 -7.17 -4.72
C LYS A 35 -10.38 -7.36 -3.31
N LEU A 36 -11.67 -7.12 -3.09
CA LEU A 36 -12.29 -7.33 -1.78
C LEU A 36 -12.40 -8.82 -1.50
N SER A 37 -11.93 -9.23 -0.31
CA SER A 37 -12.06 -10.62 0.13
C SER A 37 -13.49 -10.96 0.53
N ASP A 38 -13.97 -12.11 0.08
CA ASP A 38 -15.26 -12.71 0.45
C ASP A 38 -15.18 -13.55 1.74
N LYS A 39 -14.04 -13.55 2.44
CA LYS A 39 -13.89 -14.28 3.70
C LYS A 39 -14.70 -13.61 4.81
N HIS A 40 -15.57 -14.39 5.44
CA HIS A 40 -16.31 -13.97 6.62
C HIS A 40 -15.39 -13.95 7.83
N PHE A 41 -15.47 -12.88 8.62
CA PHE A 41 -14.75 -12.79 9.89
C PHE A 41 -15.52 -11.92 10.89
N TYR A 42 -15.38 -12.21 12.18
CA TYR A 42 -16.09 -11.48 13.23
C TYR A 42 -15.66 -10.01 13.25
N ARG A 43 -16.62 -9.08 13.20
CA ARG A 43 -16.35 -7.64 13.24
C ARG A 43 -16.91 -7.03 14.53
N PRO A 44 -16.05 -6.69 15.51
CA PRO A 44 -16.49 -6.10 16.79
C PRO A 44 -17.35 -4.84 16.64
N THR A 45 -17.09 -4.01 15.63
CA THR A 45 -17.86 -2.80 15.36
C THR A 45 -19.32 -3.10 15.01
N PHE A 46 -19.59 -4.20 14.32
CA PHE A 46 -20.94 -4.62 13.91
C PHE A 46 -21.51 -5.75 14.76
N ARG A 47 -20.69 -6.37 15.63
CA ARG A 47 -21.04 -7.52 16.48
C ARG A 47 -21.57 -8.73 15.69
N MET A 48 -21.04 -8.96 14.50
CA MET A 48 -21.43 -10.06 13.62
C MET A 48 -20.29 -10.45 12.68
N HIS A 49 -20.38 -11.64 12.08
CA HIS A 49 -19.47 -12.07 11.02
C HIS A 49 -19.88 -11.42 9.71
N LEU A 50 -18.95 -10.69 9.08
CA LEU A 50 -19.18 -10.01 7.81
C LEU A 50 -18.00 -10.19 6.87
N THR A 51 -18.30 -10.18 5.59
CA THR A 51 -17.35 -9.99 4.50
C THR A 51 -16.94 -8.52 4.38
N ASN A 52 -15.85 -8.25 3.65
CA ASN A 52 -15.45 -6.87 3.38
C ASN A 52 -16.46 -6.13 2.49
N LYS A 53 -17.15 -6.84 1.59
CA LYS A 53 -18.18 -6.29 0.72
C LYS A 53 -19.42 -5.85 1.50
N GLU A 54 -19.90 -6.67 2.43
CA GLU A 54 -21.04 -6.29 3.29
C GLU A 54 -20.71 -5.12 4.21
N ILE A 55 -19.51 -5.09 4.78
CA ILE A 55 -19.04 -3.94 5.57
C ILE A 55 -19.07 -2.69 4.69
N LEU A 56 -18.50 -2.76 3.49
CA LEU A 56 -18.47 -1.62 2.59
C LEU A 56 -19.88 -1.15 2.24
N ASN A 57 -20.80 -2.04 1.89
CA ASN A 57 -22.20 -1.69 1.63
C ASN A 57 -22.85 -0.97 2.82
N LYS A 58 -22.61 -1.44 4.06
CA LYS A 58 -23.09 -0.76 5.28
C LYS A 58 -22.45 0.62 5.47
N LEU A 59 -21.17 0.79 5.15
CA LEU A 59 -20.51 2.09 5.23
C LEU A 59 -21.10 3.08 4.21
N LEU A 60 -21.37 2.61 2.99
CA LEU A 60 -21.94 3.43 1.93
C LEU A 60 -23.41 3.78 2.19
N SER A 61 -24.15 2.96 2.95
CA SER A 61 -25.53 3.28 3.34
C SER A 61 -25.63 4.43 4.36
N TYR A 62 -24.55 4.81 5.03
CA TYR A 62 -24.58 5.91 6.01
C TYR A 62 -24.66 7.30 5.38
N SER A 63 -24.20 7.45 4.14
CA SER A 63 -24.16 8.75 3.46
C SER A 63 -24.24 8.55 1.96
N GLU A 64 -25.28 9.14 1.37
CA GLU A 64 -25.46 9.08 -0.08
C GLU A 64 -24.33 9.81 -0.81
N ASP A 65 -23.80 10.91 -0.25
CA ASP A 65 -22.59 11.56 -0.75
C ASP A 65 -21.40 10.60 -0.77
N LEU A 66 -21.16 9.85 0.31
CA LEU A 66 -20.03 8.92 0.37
C LEU A 66 -20.14 7.85 -0.72
N LYS A 67 -21.36 7.37 -0.97
CA LYS A 67 -21.67 6.38 -1.99
C LYS A 67 -21.44 6.91 -3.40
N HIS A 68 -21.96 8.09 -3.74
CA HIS A 68 -21.73 8.73 -5.04
C HIS A 68 -20.23 8.92 -5.32
N HIS A 69 -19.51 9.45 -4.33
CA HIS A 69 -18.07 9.63 -4.42
C HIS A 69 -17.36 8.29 -4.65
N TYR A 70 -17.64 7.29 -3.81
CA TYR A 70 -17.05 5.97 -3.93
C TYR A 70 -17.24 5.37 -5.33
N GLN A 71 -18.47 5.42 -5.86
CA GLN A 71 -18.79 4.89 -7.20
C GLN A 71 -17.94 5.57 -8.29
N LEU A 72 -17.90 6.90 -8.29
CA LEU A 72 -17.09 7.65 -9.25
C LEU A 72 -15.60 7.27 -9.19
N TYR A 73 -15.05 7.12 -7.98
CA TYR A 73 -13.66 6.69 -7.82
C TYR A 73 -13.40 5.27 -8.30
N GLN A 74 -14.31 4.33 -8.04
CA GLN A 74 -14.14 2.96 -8.53
C GLN A 74 -14.19 2.90 -10.06
N LEU A 75 -15.07 3.68 -10.70
CA LEU A 75 -15.12 3.79 -12.16
C LEU A 75 -13.83 4.40 -12.74
N LEU A 76 -13.34 5.49 -12.14
CA LEU A 76 -12.06 6.08 -12.53
C LEU A 76 -10.90 5.10 -12.37
N LEU A 77 -10.86 4.38 -11.24
CA LEU A 77 -9.83 3.38 -10.97
C LEU A 77 -9.90 2.23 -11.98
N PHE A 78 -11.10 1.79 -12.34
CA PHE A 78 -11.33 0.74 -13.33
C PHE A 78 -10.78 1.13 -14.71
N HIS A 79 -11.17 2.29 -15.26
CA HIS A 79 -10.67 2.73 -16.57
C HIS A 79 -9.16 2.99 -16.55
N PHE A 80 -8.63 3.51 -15.44
CA PHE A 80 -7.20 3.71 -15.27
C PHE A 80 -6.44 2.38 -15.31
N GLN A 81 -6.90 1.36 -14.58
CA GLN A 81 -6.26 0.04 -14.53
C GLN A 81 -6.37 -0.73 -15.86
N ASN A 82 -7.47 -0.53 -16.61
CA ASN A 82 -7.66 -1.12 -17.93
C ASN A 82 -6.96 -0.34 -19.05
N LYS A 83 -6.26 0.76 -18.74
CA LYS A 83 -5.57 1.62 -19.70
C LYS A 83 -6.51 2.17 -20.78
N GLU A 84 -7.70 2.60 -20.39
CA GLU A 84 -8.71 3.21 -21.27
C GLU A 84 -8.74 4.74 -21.08
N PRO A 85 -7.78 5.50 -21.65
CA PRO A 85 -7.66 6.94 -21.41
C PRO A 85 -8.89 7.75 -21.85
N GLU A 86 -9.50 7.38 -22.99
CA GLU A 86 -10.66 8.07 -23.53
C GLU A 86 -11.85 8.01 -22.57
N LYS A 87 -12.19 6.82 -22.07
CA LYS A 87 -13.26 6.61 -21.09
C LYS A 87 -12.93 7.26 -19.75
N PHE A 88 -11.67 7.20 -19.32
CA PHE A 88 -11.20 7.84 -18.09
C PHE A 88 -11.40 9.36 -18.12
N PHE A 89 -10.97 10.01 -19.20
CA PHE A 89 -11.10 11.47 -19.34
C PHE A 89 -12.53 11.90 -19.66
N GLY A 90 -13.30 11.13 -20.45
CA GLY A 90 -14.72 11.39 -20.67
C GLY A 90 -15.48 11.43 -19.34
N LEU A 91 -15.26 10.44 -18.47
CA LEU A 91 -15.87 10.41 -17.14
C LEU A 91 -15.50 11.63 -16.27
N ILE A 92 -14.27 12.13 -16.39
CA ILE A 92 -13.82 13.34 -15.68
C ILE A 92 -14.54 14.58 -16.21
N GLU A 93 -14.62 14.74 -17.53
CA GLU A 93 -15.22 15.90 -18.19
C GLU A 93 -16.72 15.98 -17.88
N ASP A 94 -17.44 14.85 -17.97
CA ASP A 94 -18.88 14.74 -17.69
C ASP A 94 -19.23 15.14 -16.25
N ASN A 95 -18.37 14.77 -15.30
CA ASN A 95 -18.62 14.95 -13.88
C ASN A 95 -18.03 16.26 -13.32
N LEU A 96 -17.26 17.03 -14.10
CA LEU A 96 -16.47 18.16 -13.60
C LEU A 96 -17.27 19.22 -12.84
N LYS A 97 -18.51 19.49 -13.28
CA LYS A 97 -19.38 20.53 -12.68
C LYS A 97 -20.16 20.04 -11.46
N GLN A 98 -20.43 18.74 -11.38
CA GLN A 98 -21.32 18.14 -10.37
C GLN A 98 -20.54 17.58 -9.17
N VAL A 99 -19.26 17.28 -9.34
CA VAL A 99 -18.44 16.69 -8.27
C VAL A 99 -18.07 17.70 -7.20
N HIS A 100 -17.83 17.16 -6.00
CA HIS A 100 -17.39 17.94 -4.85
C HIS A 100 -16.10 18.73 -5.16
N PRO A 101 -15.94 19.97 -4.63
CA PRO A 101 -14.83 20.87 -4.97
C PRO A 101 -13.43 20.24 -4.85
N ILE A 102 -13.23 19.35 -3.88
CA ILE A 102 -11.95 18.62 -3.72
C ILE A 102 -11.59 17.79 -4.96
N PHE A 103 -12.58 17.17 -5.61
CA PHE A 103 -12.36 16.41 -6.84
C PHE A 103 -12.19 17.34 -8.04
N GLN A 104 -12.86 18.48 -8.08
CA GLN A 104 -12.71 19.45 -9.18
C GLN A 104 -11.26 19.89 -9.36
N THR A 105 -10.54 20.18 -8.27
CA THR A 105 -9.12 20.55 -8.37
C THR A 105 -8.28 19.40 -8.94
N VAL A 106 -8.52 18.16 -8.50
CA VAL A 106 -7.80 16.99 -9.00
C VAL A 106 -8.10 16.76 -10.48
N PHE A 107 -9.36 16.89 -10.87
CA PHE A 107 -9.81 16.73 -12.27
C PHE A 107 -9.21 17.80 -13.17
N LYS A 108 -9.17 19.06 -12.73
CA LYS A 108 -8.49 20.15 -13.47
C LYS A 108 -7.01 19.84 -13.67
N THR A 109 -6.32 19.31 -12.66
CA THR A 109 -4.92 18.89 -12.80
C THR A 109 -4.78 17.75 -13.80
N PHE A 110 -5.65 16.73 -13.75
CA PHE A 110 -5.62 15.64 -14.72
C PHE A 110 -5.86 16.12 -16.15
N LEU A 111 -6.80 17.04 -16.35
CA LEU A 111 -7.06 17.63 -17.67
C LEU A 111 -5.87 18.47 -18.16
N LYS A 112 -5.21 19.22 -17.27
CA LYS A 112 -4.00 19.99 -17.61
C LYS A 112 -2.85 19.08 -18.07
N ASP A 113 -2.67 17.94 -17.42
CA ASP A 113 -1.61 16.98 -17.72
C ASP A 113 -2.12 15.78 -18.56
N LYS A 114 -3.21 15.96 -19.33
CA LYS A 114 -3.89 14.88 -20.07
C LYS A 114 -2.93 14.07 -20.93
N GLU A 115 -2.15 14.73 -21.80
CA GLU A 115 -1.18 14.06 -22.68
C GLU A 115 -0.17 13.21 -21.90
N LYS A 116 0.34 13.71 -20.77
CA LYS A 116 1.31 12.98 -19.95
C LYS A 116 0.69 11.72 -19.34
N ILE A 117 -0.56 11.82 -18.88
CA ILE A 117 -1.30 10.69 -18.30
C ILE A 117 -1.62 9.66 -19.38
N VAL A 118 -2.06 10.09 -20.57
CA VAL A 118 -2.30 9.20 -21.72
C VAL A 118 -1.02 8.45 -22.09
N ASN A 119 0.10 9.17 -22.21
CA ASN A 119 1.40 8.56 -22.49
C ASN A 119 1.80 7.56 -21.40
N ALA A 120 1.57 7.88 -20.12
CA ALA A 120 1.86 6.97 -19.01
C ALA A 120 0.98 5.71 -19.00
N LEU A 121 -0.24 5.77 -19.51
CA LEU A 121 -1.14 4.62 -19.62
C LEU A 121 -0.77 3.72 -20.81
N GLN A 122 -0.41 4.32 -21.95
CA GLN A 122 -0.10 3.61 -23.18
C GLN A 122 1.31 3.00 -23.16
N LEU A 123 2.30 3.74 -22.67
CA LEU A 123 3.68 3.27 -22.67
C LEU A 123 3.90 2.19 -21.60
N HIS A 124 4.77 1.23 -21.92
CA HIS A 124 5.13 0.14 -21.02
C HIS A 124 6.39 0.44 -20.17
N TYR A 125 6.82 1.70 -20.12
CA TYR A 125 8.00 2.08 -19.35
C TYR A 125 7.74 1.97 -17.85
N SER A 126 8.62 1.24 -17.17
CA SER A 126 8.60 1.13 -15.72
C SER A 126 9.37 2.28 -15.07
N ASN A 127 8.80 2.87 -14.02
CA ASN A 127 9.48 3.87 -13.19
C ASN A 127 10.64 3.28 -12.37
N ALA A 128 10.86 1.95 -12.40
CA ALA A 128 11.87 1.26 -11.59
C ALA A 128 13.28 1.85 -11.74
N LYS A 129 13.72 2.15 -12.97
CA LYS A 129 15.05 2.72 -13.20
C LYS A 129 15.19 4.12 -12.60
N LEU A 130 14.16 4.96 -12.77
CA LEU A 130 14.12 6.32 -12.25
C LEU A 130 14.02 6.34 -10.72
N GLU A 131 13.21 5.47 -10.14
CA GLU A 131 13.12 5.22 -8.69
C GLU A 131 14.46 4.79 -8.10
N ALA A 132 15.16 3.84 -8.74
CA ALA A 132 16.48 3.38 -8.31
C ALA A 132 17.51 4.52 -8.30
N THR A 133 17.55 5.33 -9.37
CA THR A 133 18.41 6.51 -9.43
C THR A 133 18.06 7.54 -8.36
N ASN A 134 16.76 7.81 -8.13
CA ASN A 134 16.31 8.74 -7.10
C ASN A 134 16.70 8.27 -5.69
N ASN A 135 16.60 6.97 -5.42
CA ASN A 135 17.00 6.40 -4.14
C ASN A 135 18.51 6.46 -3.93
N LEU A 136 19.30 6.22 -4.99
CA LEU A 136 20.75 6.43 -4.96
C LEU A 136 21.11 7.89 -4.65
N ILE A 137 20.48 8.85 -5.33
CA ILE A 137 20.71 10.28 -5.08
C ILE A 137 20.36 10.65 -3.63
N LYS A 138 19.25 10.14 -3.10
CA LYS A 138 18.85 10.36 -1.70
C LYS A 138 19.89 9.77 -0.73
N LEU A 139 20.41 8.58 -1.01
CA LEU A 139 21.46 7.95 -0.20
C LEU A 139 22.75 8.78 -0.20
N ILE A 140 23.19 9.21 -1.39
CA ILE A 140 24.36 10.08 -1.54
C ILE A 140 24.16 11.38 -0.75
N LYS A 141 23.01 12.05 -0.91
CA LYS A 141 22.69 13.27 -0.17
C LYS A 141 22.72 13.08 1.35
N ARG A 142 22.23 11.95 1.86
CA ARG A 142 22.26 11.63 3.30
C ARG A 142 23.69 11.39 3.80
N ASN A 143 24.52 10.72 2.99
CA ASN A 143 25.92 10.44 3.35
C ASN A 143 26.80 11.69 3.23
N ALA A 144 26.46 12.61 2.32
CA ALA A 144 27.16 13.88 2.11
C ALA A 144 26.81 14.95 3.14
N PHE A 145 25.83 14.70 4.01
CA PHE A 145 25.44 15.67 5.03
C PHE A 145 26.59 15.93 6.01
N GLY A 146 26.93 17.22 6.22
CA GLY A 146 28.06 17.64 7.06
C GLY A 146 29.38 17.85 6.32
N PHE A 147 29.47 17.49 5.03
CA PHE A 147 30.62 17.82 4.20
C PHE A 147 30.45 19.19 3.55
N GLN A 148 31.36 20.12 3.87
CA GLN A 148 31.41 21.44 3.22
C GLN A 148 32.14 21.39 1.87
N ASN A 149 33.04 20.42 1.68
CA ASN A 149 33.83 20.25 0.46
C ASN A 149 33.53 18.88 -0.18
N PHE A 150 33.13 18.90 -1.44
CA PHE A 150 32.82 17.72 -2.22
C PHE A 150 34.02 16.76 -2.41
N GLU A 151 35.24 17.29 -2.49
CA GLU A 151 36.45 16.46 -2.59
C GLU A 151 36.74 15.71 -1.28
N ASN A 152 36.43 16.31 -0.12
CA ASN A 152 36.54 15.64 1.16
C ASN A 152 35.50 14.52 1.30
N PHE A 153 34.29 14.76 0.80
CA PHE A 153 33.24 13.75 0.71
C PHE A 153 33.67 12.56 -0.17
N LYS A 154 34.18 12.81 -1.39
CA LYS A 154 34.69 11.75 -2.27
C LYS A 154 35.79 10.91 -1.62
N LYS A 155 36.77 11.56 -0.98
CA LYS A 155 37.89 10.85 -0.32
C LYS A 155 37.37 9.92 0.78
N THR A 156 36.48 10.41 1.64
CA THR A 156 35.93 9.60 2.73
C THR A 156 34.98 8.50 2.25
N ASP A 157 34.17 8.76 1.23
CA ASP A 157 33.31 7.73 0.62
C ASP A 157 34.15 6.66 -0.10
N PHE A 158 35.22 7.04 -0.80
CA PHE A 158 36.16 6.09 -1.40
C PHE A 158 36.77 5.17 -0.35
N HIS A 159 37.35 5.73 0.72
CA HIS A 159 37.93 4.94 1.81
C HIS A 159 36.88 4.05 2.49
N ARG A 160 35.66 4.57 2.74
CA ARG A 160 34.55 3.79 3.31
C ARG A 160 34.19 2.60 2.41
N SER A 161 34.13 2.81 1.10
CA SER A 161 33.82 1.74 0.13
C SER A 161 34.91 0.67 0.09
N GLU A 162 36.18 1.06 0.13
CA GLU A 162 37.33 0.15 0.17
C GLU A 162 37.44 -0.61 1.51
N HIS A 163 37.01 0.00 2.62
CA HIS A 163 36.91 -0.69 3.90
C HIS A 163 35.74 -1.69 3.94
N GLN A 164 34.61 -1.37 3.30
CA GLN A 164 33.47 -2.28 3.23
C GLN A 164 33.80 -3.50 2.34
N LYS A 165 34.39 -3.29 1.16
CA LYS A 165 34.86 -4.38 0.29
C LYS A 165 35.80 -5.33 1.03
N ARG A 166 36.80 -4.79 1.73
CA ARG A 166 37.74 -5.60 2.53
C ARG A 166 37.03 -6.39 3.64
N LYS A 167 35.99 -5.83 4.27
CA LYS A 167 35.19 -6.57 5.28
C LYS A 167 34.35 -7.69 4.67
N ASP A 168 33.75 -7.45 3.50
CA ASP A 168 32.95 -8.44 2.79
C ASP A 168 33.82 -9.56 2.16
N GLU A 169 35.08 -9.26 1.83
CA GLU A 169 36.11 -10.23 1.42
C GLU A 169 36.63 -11.07 2.60
N ILE A 170 36.82 -10.46 3.78
CA ILE A 170 37.28 -11.16 4.99
C ILE A 170 36.15 -11.98 5.63
N CYS A 171 34.91 -11.51 5.54
CA CYS A 171 33.72 -12.21 6.01
C CYS A 171 32.69 -12.28 4.87
N PRO A 172 32.86 -13.19 3.90
CA PRO A 172 31.82 -13.44 2.92
C PRO A 172 30.59 -13.95 3.67
N PHE A 173 29.43 -13.54 3.20
CA PHE A 173 28.11 -13.78 3.78
C PHE A 173 27.83 -15.29 4.01
N SER A 174 28.38 -15.90 5.08
CA SER A 174 28.16 -17.34 5.38
C SER A 174 28.39 -17.79 6.83
N SER A 175 28.60 -16.91 7.83
CA SER A 175 28.84 -17.38 9.21
C SER A 175 27.77 -17.02 10.26
N LEU A 176 26.70 -16.31 9.90
CA LEU A 176 25.64 -15.94 10.87
C LEU A 176 24.21 -16.06 10.30
N ALA A 177 23.97 -17.08 9.48
CA ALA A 177 22.63 -17.46 9.06
C ALA A 177 22.28 -18.88 9.54
N PHE A 178 22.40 -19.18 10.83
CA PHE A 178 21.61 -20.26 11.45
C PHE A 178 21.53 -20.04 12.96
N LEU A 179 20.30 -20.16 13.50
CA LEU A 179 19.89 -20.09 14.91
C LEU A 179 19.58 -18.70 15.49
N GLN A 180 18.46 -18.13 15.05
CA GLN A 180 17.48 -17.60 16.02
C GLN A 180 16.09 -18.15 15.70
N PRO A 181 15.42 -18.87 16.62
CA PRO A 181 14.01 -19.17 16.49
C PRO A 181 13.23 -17.90 16.83
N THR A 182 12.57 -17.29 15.84
CA THR A 182 11.51 -16.32 16.10
C THR A 182 10.17 -17.00 15.94
N THR A 183 9.36 -16.82 16.97
CA THR A 183 8.05 -17.42 17.17
C THR A 183 6.99 -16.81 16.25
N VAL A 184 5.96 -17.62 15.99
CA VAL A 184 4.56 -17.30 15.62
C VAL A 184 4.19 -17.46 14.13
N ASP A 185 3.31 -18.45 13.92
CA ASP A 185 2.40 -18.76 12.80
C ASP A 185 2.91 -19.53 11.57
N LYS A 186 3.04 -20.86 11.71
CA LYS A 186 2.70 -21.82 10.64
C LYS A 186 1.92 -23.02 11.21
N GLU A 187 0.85 -23.39 10.51
CA GLU A 187 -0.04 -24.53 10.78
C GLU A 187 0.71 -25.86 11.02
N PRO A 188 0.14 -26.79 11.81
CA PRO A 188 0.79 -28.06 12.10
C PRO A 188 0.62 -29.05 10.93
N ASN A 189 1.69 -29.27 10.17
CA ASN A 189 1.80 -30.44 9.31
C ASN A 189 2.06 -31.68 10.18
N LYS A 190 1.10 -32.61 10.23
CA LYS A 190 1.25 -33.93 10.85
C LYS A 190 2.29 -34.72 10.05
N MET A 191 3.49 -34.90 10.59
CA MET A 191 4.41 -35.97 10.17
C MET A 191 4.62 -36.94 11.33
N LYS A 192 4.34 -38.20 11.03
CA LYS A 192 4.38 -39.38 11.89
C LYS A 192 5.82 -39.64 12.34
N PHE A 193 6.05 -39.80 13.64
CA PHE A 193 7.28 -40.40 14.14
C PHE A 193 7.12 -41.92 14.22
N SER A 194 7.92 -42.62 13.42
CA SER A 194 8.22 -44.04 13.58
C SER A 194 9.00 -44.23 14.89
N GLN A 195 8.48 -45.05 15.79
CA GLN A 195 9.18 -45.49 17.00
C GLN A 195 10.26 -46.50 16.61
N SER A 196 11.53 -46.18 16.88
CA SER A 196 12.58 -47.18 17.01
C SER A 196 12.75 -47.49 18.49
N GLN A 197 12.35 -48.70 18.87
CA GLN A 197 12.62 -49.31 20.16
C GLN A 197 14.13 -49.51 20.35
N SER A 198 14.65 -49.16 21.52
CA SER A 198 15.89 -49.74 22.05
C SER A 198 15.62 -50.26 23.46
N PHE A 199 15.76 -51.57 23.59
CA PHE A 199 15.74 -52.37 24.80
C PHE A 199 16.63 -51.81 25.91
N ILE A 200 16.13 -51.78 27.15
CA ILE A 200 16.90 -52.16 28.35
C ILE A 200 15.99 -52.99 29.26
N SER A 201 16.46 -54.20 29.52
CA SER A 201 16.01 -55.21 30.48
C SER A 201 16.32 -54.81 31.93
N ASN A 202 15.43 -55.14 32.88
CA ASN A 202 15.70 -56.06 34.00
C ASN A 202 14.72 -55.86 35.18
N PHE A 203 14.27 -57.02 35.68
CA PHE A 203 13.48 -57.34 36.87
C PHE A 203 11.99 -56.98 36.89
#